data_AF-A0AAN0IKP2-F1
#
_entry.id   AF-A0AAN0IKP2-F1
#
_cell.length_a   1.000
_cell.length_b   1.000
_cell.length_c   1.000
_cell.angle_alpha   90.00
_cell.angle_beta   90.00
_cell.angle_gamma   90.00
#
_symmetry.space_group_name_H-M   'P 1'
#
loop_
_entity.id
_entity.type
_entity.pdbx_description
1 polymer ?
#
loop_
_entity_poly.entity_id
_entity_poly.type
_entity_poly.pdbx_seq_one_letter_code
_entity_poly.pdbx_strand_id
1 'polypeptide(L)'
;MHHPRVRIKMEGLTPEQKSQLEISQFKQFLSTYNQVTESCFGDCIHDFTTRKITKDESECCSHCLDKYIKFTQRVSQRLQEHYQQTAATQ
;
A
#
# COMPACT_ATOMS: atom_id res chain seq x y z
N MET A 1 5.06 -12.08 44.50
CA MET A 1 4.52 -11.26 43.39
C MET A 1 5.46 -11.40 42.18
N HIS A 2 5.35 -12.48 41.42
CA HIS A 2 6.13 -12.75 40.20
C HIS A 2 5.21 -12.45 39.01
N HIS A 3 5.53 -11.43 38.23
CA HIS A 3 4.86 -11.20 36.94
C HIS A 3 5.47 -12.15 35.90
N PRO A 4 4.68 -13.00 35.23
CA PRO A 4 5.20 -13.71 34.08
C PRO A 4 5.40 -12.72 32.94
N ARG A 5 6.67 -12.44 32.60
CA ARG A 5 7.02 -11.82 31.32
C ARG A 5 6.53 -12.75 30.22
N VAL A 6 5.50 -12.35 29.49
CA VAL A 6 5.11 -12.99 28.24
C VAL A 6 6.30 -12.85 27.29
N ARG A 7 7.13 -13.90 27.17
CA ARG A 7 8.03 -14.03 26.03
C ARG A 7 7.14 -14.24 24.81
N ILE A 8 6.93 -13.18 24.02
CA ILE A 8 6.48 -13.37 22.64
C ILE A 8 7.60 -14.12 21.93
N LYS A 9 7.43 -15.44 21.79
CA LYS A 9 8.26 -16.25 20.91
C LYS A 9 7.95 -15.83 19.47
N MET A 10 8.77 -14.93 18.90
CA MET A 10 8.90 -14.85 17.45
C MET A 10 9.78 -16.02 16.97
N GLU A 11 9.30 -17.25 17.13
CA GLU A 11 9.96 -18.46 16.65
C GLU A 11 9.52 -18.71 15.20
N GLY A 12 10.50 -18.56 14.29
CA GLY A 12 10.59 -18.99 12.88
C GLY A 12 9.31 -19.32 12.10
N LEU A 13 8.99 -18.49 11.09
CA LEU A 13 8.09 -18.90 10.01
C LEU A 13 8.63 -20.17 9.34
N THR A 14 7.75 -21.16 9.14
CA THR A 14 8.07 -22.36 8.36
C THR A 14 8.40 -21.97 6.90
N PRO A 15 9.19 -22.77 6.15
CA PRO A 15 9.47 -22.50 4.74
C PRO A 15 8.19 -22.35 3.90
N GLU A 16 7.15 -23.14 4.16
CA GLU A 16 5.82 -22.97 3.58
C GLU A 16 5.23 -21.57 3.86
N GLN A 17 5.28 -21.11 5.11
CA GLN A 17 4.72 -19.81 5.50
C GLN A 17 5.44 -18.63 4.85
N LYS A 18 6.76 -18.73 4.64
CA LYS A 18 7.54 -17.71 3.90
C LYS A 18 7.10 -17.62 2.44
N SER A 19 6.96 -18.77 1.78
CA SER A 19 6.47 -18.83 0.39
C SER A 19 5.06 -18.26 0.25
N GLN A 20 4.16 -18.61 1.18
CA GLN A 20 2.80 -18.06 1.20
C GLN A 20 2.79 -16.55 1.43
N LEU A 21 3.67 -16.03 2.28
CA LEU A 21 3.81 -14.59 2.50
C LEU A 21 4.27 -13.86 1.23
N GLU A 22 5.27 -14.39 0.52
CA GLU A 22 5.75 -13.83 -0.75
C GLU A 22 4.63 -13.80 -1.81
N ILE A 23 3.89 -14.90 -1.96
CA ILE A 23 2.73 -14.97 -2.87
C ILE A 23 1.67 -13.94 -2.47
N SER A 24 1.39 -13.80 -1.18
CA SER A 24 0.41 -12.83 -0.69
C SER A 24 0.85 -11.39 -0.96
N GLN A 25 2.13 -11.07 -0.78
CA GLN A 25 2.69 -9.75 -1.08
C GLN A 25 2.58 -9.44 -2.57
N PHE A 26 2.90 -10.41 -3.44
CA PHE A 26 2.78 -10.23 -4.88
C PHE A 26 1.32 -10.02 -5.31
N LYS A 27 0.37 -10.79 -4.75
CA LYS A 27 -1.07 -10.57 -4.98
C LYS A 27 -1.50 -9.17 -4.55
N GLN A 28 -1.04 -8.71 -3.39
CA GLN A 28 -1.34 -7.35 -2.91
C GLN A 28 -0.78 -6.28 -3.85
N PHE A 29 0.43 -6.48 -4.36
CA PHE A 29 1.04 -5.60 -5.34
C PHE A 29 0.18 -5.50 -6.62
N LEU A 30 -0.23 -6.64 -7.19
CA LEU A 30 -1.08 -6.65 -8.39
C LEU A 30 -2.45 -5.98 -8.16
N SER A 31 -3.05 -6.21 -7.00
CA SER A 31 -4.29 -5.53 -6.62
C SER A 31 -4.10 -4.00 -6.58
N THR A 32 -3.01 -3.55 -5.95
CA THR A 32 -2.67 -2.13 -5.85
C THR A 32 -2.36 -1.53 -7.22
N TYR A 33 -1.67 -2.28 -8.09
CA TYR A 33 -1.40 -1.88 -9.48
C TYR A 33 -2.68 -1.61 -10.25
N ASN A 34 -3.67 -2.52 -10.16
CA ASN A 34 -4.96 -2.33 -10.84
C ASN A 34 -5.71 -1.11 -10.29
N GLN A 35 -5.74 -0.96 -8.96
CA GLN A 35 -6.41 0.17 -8.32
C GLN A 35 -5.81 1.53 -8.70
N VAL A 36 -4.47 1.67 -8.68
CA VAL A 36 -3.82 2.93 -9.07
C VAL A 36 -3.99 3.20 -10.55
N THR A 37 -3.95 2.17 -11.40
CA THR A 37 -4.16 2.31 -12.84
C THR A 37 -5.56 2.84 -13.15
N GLU A 38 -6.60 2.28 -12.50
CA GLU A 38 -7.98 2.74 -12.66
C GLU A 38 -8.17 4.18 -12.19
N SER A 39 -7.65 4.52 -11.00
CA SER A 39 -7.73 5.88 -10.46
C SER A 39 -7.03 6.89 -11.36
N CYS A 40 -5.78 6.64 -11.74
CA CYS A 40 -5.02 7.57 -12.58
C CYS A 40 -5.61 7.66 -13.99
N PHE A 41 -6.19 6.59 -14.53
CA PHE A 41 -6.91 6.67 -15.79
C PHE A 41 -8.10 7.63 -15.70
N GLY A 42 -8.94 7.49 -14.66
CA GLY A 42 -10.11 8.34 -14.44
C GLY A 42 -9.76 9.81 -14.16
N ASP A 43 -8.63 10.06 -13.50
CA ASP A 43 -8.20 11.42 -13.14
C ASP A 43 -7.45 12.14 -14.26
N CYS A 44 -6.67 11.40 -15.07
CA CYS A 44 -5.73 12.01 -16.02
C CYS A 44 -6.11 11.84 -17.48
N ILE A 45 -6.85 10.79 -17.89
CA ILE A 45 -7.18 10.58 -19.30
C ILE A 45 -8.51 11.23 -19.63
N HIS A 46 -8.46 12.35 -20.35
CA HIS A 46 -9.63 13.18 -20.62
C HIS A 46 -9.75 13.57 -22.10
N ASP A 47 -8.69 13.45 -22.90
CA ASP A 47 -8.71 13.74 -24.32
C ASP A 47 -8.93 12.46 -25.14
N PHE A 48 -10.13 12.32 -25.69
CA PHE A 48 -10.52 11.18 -26.52
C PHE A 48 -10.50 11.49 -28.03
N THR A 49 -9.83 12.58 -28.44
CA THR A 49 -9.74 12.96 -29.87
C THR A 49 -8.71 12.13 -30.64
N THR A 50 -7.74 11.52 -29.96
CA THR A 50 -6.72 10.67 -30.59
C THR A 50 -6.51 9.36 -29.82
N ARG A 51 -5.93 8.35 -30.49
CA ARG A 51 -5.53 7.09 -29.83
C ARG A 51 -4.20 7.18 -29.08
N LYS A 52 -3.54 8.33 -29.09
CA LYS A 52 -2.24 8.55 -28.45
C LYS A 52 -2.47 9.34 -27.17
N ILE A 53 -1.78 8.94 -26.11
CA ILE A 53 -1.73 9.70 -24.87
C ILE A 53 -0.98 11.01 -25.16
N THR A 54 -1.59 12.13 -24.80
CA THR A 54 -0.96 13.44 -24.95
C THR A 54 0.18 13.61 -23.94
N LYS A 55 1.05 14.62 -24.14
CA LYS A 55 2.15 14.87 -23.20
C LYS A 55 1.63 15.21 -21.80
N ASP A 56 0.58 16.02 -21.74
CA ASP A 56 -0.01 16.50 -20.49
C ASP A 56 -0.66 15.34 -19.72
N GLU A 57 -1.39 14.45 -20.40
CA GLU A 57 -1.95 13.24 -19.80
C GLU A 57 -0.86 12.28 -19.30
N SER A 58 0.22 12.11 -20.07
CA SER A 58 1.36 11.28 -19.66
C SER A 58 2.05 11.83 -18.41
N GLU A 59 2.26 13.14 -18.34
CA GLU A 59 2.84 13.81 -17.17
C GLU A 59 1.91 13.74 -15.96
N CYS A 60 0.60 13.92 -16.18
CA CYS A 60 -0.42 13.72 -15.15
C CYS A 60 -0.36 12.31 -14.56
N CYS A 61 -0.32 11.26 -15.40
CA CYS A 61 -0.24 9.87 -14.95
C CYS A 61 1.01 9.59 -14.11
N SER A 62 2.17 10.12 -14.52
CA SER A 62 3.41 10.02 -13.73
C SER A 62 3.28 10.67 -12.36
N HIS A 63 2.71 11.88 -12.30
CA HIS A 63 2.47 12.59 -11.04
C HIS A 63 1.39 11.91 -10.19
N CYS A 64 0.36 11.34 -10.80
CA CYS A 64 -0.70 10.61 -10.11
C CYS A 64 -0.13 9.40 -9.37
N LEU A 65 0.70 8.59 -10.02
CA LEU A 65 1.34 7.43 -9.40
C LEU A 65 2.24 7.85 -8.21
N ASP A 66 3.08 8.87 -8.40
CA ASP A 66 3.95 9.38 -7.32
C ASP A 66 3.13 9.90 -6.13
N LYS A 67 2.07 10.65 -6.39
CA LYS A 67 1.13 11.11 -5.35
C LYS A 67 0.45 9.94 -4.64
N TYR A 68 -0.01 8.93 -5.36
CA TYR A 68 -0.68 7.75 -4.79
C TYR A 68 0.25 6.99 -3.83
N ILE A 69 1.51 6.78 -4.22
CA ILE A 69 2.50 6.09 -3.39
C ILE A 69 2.79 6.91 -2.12
N LYS A 70 3.09 8.21 -2.27
CA LYS A 70 3.36 9.10 -1.13
C LYS A 70 2.17 9.21 -0.19
N PHE A 71 0.96 9.29 -0.74
CA PHE A 71 -0.28 9.29 0.02
C PHE A 71 -0.44 8.01 0.82
N THR A 72 -0.32 6.84 0.16
CA THR A 72 -0.46 5.53 0.82
C THR A 72 0.54 5.36 1.96
N GLN A 73 1.81 5.75 1.75
CA GLN A 73 2.84 5.74 2.79
C GLN A 73 2.48 6.65 3.96
N ARG A 74 2.03 7.88 3.69
CA ARG A 74 1.66 8.85 4.73
C ARG A 74 0.45 8.38 5.53
N VAL A 75 -0.58 7.85 4.87
CA VAL A 75 -1.77 7.29 5.54
C VAL A 75 -1.37 6.13 6.44
N SER A 76 -0.51 5.23 5.94
CA SER A 76 -0.02 4.07 6.71
C SER A 76 0.70 4.53 7.99
N GLN A 77 1.57 5.53 7.88
CA GLN A 77 2.25 6.12 9.04
C GLN A 77 1.28 6.70 10.07
N ARG A 78 0.31 7.51 9.64
CA ARG A 78 -0.68 8.13 10.55
C ARG A 78 -1.60 7.10 11.19
N LEU A 79 -1.98 6.06 10.45
CA LEU A 79 -2.78 4.97 10.97
C LEU A 79 -2.01 4.18 12.04
N GLN A 80 -0.73 3.92 11.83
CA GLN A 80 0.13 3.31 12.83
C GLN A 80 0.25 4.16 14.10
N GLU A 81 0.45 5.47 13.95
CA GLU A 81 0.45 6.42 15.08
C GLU A 81 -0.87 6.36 15.87
N HIS A 82 -2.01 6.34 15.18
CA HIS A 82 -3.34 6.26 15.80
C HIS A 82 -3.51 4.96 16.59
N TYR A 83 -3.13 3.81 16.03
CA TYR A 83 -3.23 2.52 16.74
C TYR A 83 -2.40 2.51 18.03
N GLN A 84 -1.21 3.11 18.01
CA GLN A 84 -0.35 3.24 19.20
C GLN A 84 -1.01 4.08 20.31
N GLN A 85 -1.69 5.17 19.94
CA GLN A 85 -2.42 6.01 20.90
C GLN A 85 -3.62 5.29 21.51
N THR A 86 -4.41 4.60 20.68
CA THR A 86 -5.59 3.84 21.15
C THR A 86 -5.22 2.64 22.01
N ALA A 87 -4.04 2.03 21.78
CA ALA A 87 -3.54 0.92 22.59
C ALA A 87 -3.04 1.37 23.97
N ALA A 88 -2.65 2.64 24.13
CA ALA A 88 -2.19 3.19 25.41
C ALA A 88 -3.33 3.69 26.33
N THR A 89 -4.57 3.71 25.83
CA THR A 89 -5.74 4.23 26.55
C THR A 89 -6.66 3.10 27.09
N GLN A 90 -6.19 1.84 27.06
CA GLN A 90 -6.82 0.66 27.68
C GLN A 90 -5.89 0.08 28.74
#